data_AF-A0AA89AZL3-F1
#
_entry.id   AF-A0AA89AZL3-F1
#
_cell.length_a   1.000
_cell.length_b   1.000
_cell.length_c   1.000
_cell.angle_alpha   90.00
_cell.angle_beta   90.00
_cell.angle_gamma   90.00
#
_symmetry.space_group_name_H-M   'P 1'
#
loop_
_entity.id
_entity.type
_entity.pdbx_description
1 polymer ?
#
loop_
_entity_poly.entity_id
_entity_poly.type
_entity_poly.pdbx_seq_one_letter_code
_entity_poly.pdbx_strand_id
1 'polypeptide(L)'
;MEGGARNKFTDVVAQIANPNNLTAAQKGLLQQHLNQFFSEYRTPSHPPYAAMIQRAIAELNEEGGSSEDSILDYIGKKYADLPWAHLTMLKHHLAKLCDSGEIFLTPKQGYLVAGANLDMYSRNRSIGKQLKRKRRPKSGLRRSRGRKKVGRKN
;
A
#
# COMPACT_ATOMS: atom_id res chain seq x y z
N MET A 1 36.76 42.70 0.84
CA MET A 1 36.90 42.57 -0.62
C MET A 1 36.46 41.16 -0.98
N GLU A 2 35.23 40.97 -1.44
CA GLU A 2 34.75 39.65 -1.86
C GLU A 2 34.12 39.79 -3.24
N GLY A 3 34.95 39.53 -4.27
CA GLY A 3 34.52 39.45 -5.65
C GLY A 3 33.96 38.06 -5.92
N GLY A 4 32.66 37.89 -5.69
CA GLY A 4 31.95 36.66 -6.04
C GLY A 4 31.93 36.47 -7.55
N ALA A 5 32.62 35.44 -8.04
CA ALA A 5 32.58 35.03 -9.44
C ALA A 5 31.14 34.64 -9.81
N ARG A 6 30.45 35.52 -10.53
CA ARG A 6 29.13 35.23 -11.10
C ARG A 6 29.28 34.13 -12.15
N ASN A 7 28.62 33.01 -11.92
CA ASN A 7 28.64 31.88 -12.83
C ASN A 7 27.88 32.25 -14.11
N LYS A 8 28.54 32.16 -15.27
CA LYS A 8 27.93 32.48 -16.58
C LYS A 8 26.60 31.74 -16.82
N PHE A 9 26.44 30.57 -16.20
CA PHE A 9 25.20 29.79 -16.21
C PHE A 9 24.03 30.53 -15.53
N THR A 10 24.25 31.19 -14.39
CA THR A 10 23.18 31.89 -13.67
C THR A 10 22.70 33.12 -14.44
N ASP A 11 23.59 33.80 -15.16
CA ASP A 11 23.24 34.94 -15.99
C ASP A 11 22.39 34.52 -17.19
N VAL A 12 22.73 33.40 -17.85
CA VAL A 12 21.95 32.86 -18.97
C VAL A 12 20.56 32.40 -18.50
N VAL A 13 20.47 31.72 -17.35
CA VAL A 13 19.17 31.30 -16.79
C VAL A 13 18.31 32.51 -16.41
N ALA A 14 18.88 33.54 -15.80
CA ALA A 14 18.17 34.77 -15.45
C ALA A 14 17.69 35.56 -16.70
N GLN A 15 18.48 35.53 -17.78
CA GLN A 15 18.16 36.20 -19.03
C GLN A 15 17.00 35.52 -19.78
N ILE A 16 16.91 34.18 -19.70
CA ILE A 16 15.79 33.38 -20.23
C ILE A 16 14.52 33.56 -19.35
N ALA A 17 14.69 33.70 -18.04
CA ALA A 17 13.57 33.91 -17.11
C ALA A 17 12.88 35.28 -17.26
N ASN A 18 13.48 36.23 -17.97
CA ASN A 18 12.86 37.53 -18.27
C ASN A 18 11.99 37.43 -19.55
N PRO A 19 10.65 37.56 -19.44
CA PRO A 19 9.72 37.38 -20.57
C PRO A 19 9.87 38.42 -21.70
N ASN A 20 10.67 39.46 -21.48
CA ASN A 20 10.90 40.55 -22.43
C ASN A 20 12.08 40.30 -23.39
N ASN A 21 12.91 39.29 -23.16
CA ASN A 21 14.10 39.01 -23.99
C ASN A 21 13.86 38.07 -25.18
N LEU A 22 12.64 37.52 -25.31
CA LEU A 22 12.30 36.58 -26.38
C LEU A 22 11.63 37.30 -27.54
N THR A 23 12.13 37.05 -28.76
CA THR A 23 11.46 37.49 -29.99
C THR A 23 10.09 36.81 -30.13
N ALA A 24 9.19 37.40 -30.91
CA ALA A 24 7.86 36.82 -31.15
C ALA A 24 7.93 35.39 -31.72
N ALA A 25 8.91 35.12 -32.60
CA ALA A 25 9.15 33.79 -33.16
C ALA A 25 9.58 32.78 -32.08
N GLN A 26 10.49 33.16 -31.17
CA GLN A 26 10.93 32.29 -30.09
C GLN A 26 9.83 32.03 -29.07
N LYS A 27 8.98 33.03 -28.78
CA LYS A 27 7.77 32.84 -27.95
C LYS A 27 6.82 31.84 -28.59
N GLY A 28 6.60 31.95 -29.90
CA GLY A 28 5.79 30.98 -30.66
C GLY A 28 6.36 29.57 -30.61
N LEU A 29 7.67 29.40 -30.78
CA LEU A 29 8.33 28.10 -30.70
C LEU A 29 8.24 27.49 -29.30
N LEU A 30 8.48 28.29 -28.25
CA LEU A 30 8.31 27.85 -26.86
C LEU A 30 6.86 27.45 -26.58
N GLN A 31 5.88 28.23 -27.05
CA GLN A 31 4.48 27.90 -26.88
C GLN A 31 4.10 26.60 -27.60
N GLN A 32 4.61 26.37 -28.81
CA GLN A 32 4.42 25.11 -29.53
C GLN A 32 5.04 23.93 -28.78
N HIS A 33 6.27 24.08 -28.28
CA HIS A 33 6.95 23.03 -27.51
C HIS A 33 6.22 22.74 -26.20
N LEU A 34 5.76 23.77 -25.49
CA LEU A 34 4.98 23.60 -24.26
C LEU A 34 3.66 22.89 -24.56
N ASN A 35 2.93 23.31 -25.60
CA ASN A 35 1.68 22.65 -25.98
C ASN A 35 1.91 21.18 -26.37
N GLN A 36 2.98 20.89 -27.12
CA GLN A 36 3.37 19.53 -27.47
C GLN A 36 3.66 18.71 -26.20
N PHE A 37 4.51 19.25 -25.31
CA PHE A 37 4.88 18.60 -24.06
C PHE A 37 3.64 18.33 -23.19
N PHE A 38 2.80 19.32 -22.92
CA PHE A 38 1.60 19.14 -22.11
C PHE A 38 0.54 18.25 -22.78
N SER A 39 0.52 18.14 -24.11
CA SER A 39 -0.34 17.20 -24.81
C SER A 39 0.08 15.74 -24.63
N GLU A 40 1.37 15.49 -24.37
CA GLU A 40 1.91 14.16 -24.07
C GLU A 40 1.62 13.76 -22.61
N TYR A 41 1.51 14.72 -21.69
CA TYR A 41 1.10 14.50 -20.30
C TYR A 41 -0.39 14.79 -20.10
N ARG A 42 -1.25 14.01 -20.78
CA ARG A 42 -2.68 14.04 -20.47
C ARG A 42 -2.93 13.59 -19.04
N THR A 43 -3.93 14.21 -18.41
CA THR A 43 -4.48 13.70 -17.15
C THR A 43 -4.90 12.25 -17.37
N PRO A 44 -4.40 11.29 -16.57
CA PRO A 44 -4.79 9.91 -16.70
C PRO A 44 -6.31 9.78 -16.67
N SER A 45 -6.87 8.91 -17.52
CA SER A 45 -8.31 8.66 -17.58
C SER A 45 -8.84 7.88 -16.37
N HIS A 46 -7.93 7.40 -15.52
CA HIS A 46 -8.22 6.59 -14.35
C HIS A 46 -8.18 7.42 -13.05
N PRO A 47 -8.92 7.01 -12.00
CA PRO A 47 -8.88 7.67 -10.70
C PRO A 47 -7.52 7.44 -10.00
N PRO A 48 -7.26 8.12 -8.87
CA PRO A 48 -6.06 7.87 -8.08
C PRO A 48 -5.92 6.41 -7.66
N TYR A 49 -4.68 5.92 -7.53
CA TYR A 49 -4.40 4.53 -7.16
C TYR A 49 -5.09 4.10 -5.87
N ALA A 50 -5.18 4.98 -4.86
CA ALA A 50 -5.88 4.67 -3.63
C ALA A 50 -7.33 4.23 -3.87
N ALA A 51 -8.06 4.98 -4.69
CA ALA A 51 -9.44 4.67 -5.05
C ALA A 51 -9.52 3.39 -5.91
N MET A 52 -8.58 3.18 -6.83
CA MET A 52 -8.52 1.96 -7.64
C MET A 52 -8.31 0.71 -6.78
N ILE A 53 -7.38 0.77 -5.82
CA ILE A 53 -7.06 -0.32 -4.89
C ILE A 53 -8.25 -0.63 -3.98
N GLN A 54 -8.85 0.39 -3.35
CA GLN A 54 -10.01 0.20 -2.47
C GLN A 54 -11.18 -0.43 -3.22
N ARG A 55 -11.44 0.04 -4.46
CA ARG A 55 -12.48 -0.53 -5.31
C ARG A 55 -12.16 -1.97 -5.74
N ALA A 56 -10.89 -2.26 -6.07
CA ALA A 56 -10.46 -3.61 -6.41
C ALA A 56 -10.71 -4.58 -5.25
N ILE A 57 -10.27 -4.23 -4.04
CA ILE A 57 -10.47 -5.07 -2.85
C ILE A 57 -11.97 -5.26 -2.57
N ALA A 58 -12.78 -4.20 -2.71
CA ALA A 58 -14.22 -4.27 -2.48
C ALA A 58 -14.97 -5.13 -3.51
N GLU A 59 -14.59 -5.06 -4.79
CA GLU A 59 -15.25 -5.84 -5.85
C GLU A 59 -14.74 -7.28 -5.94
N LEU A 60 -13.45 -7.54 -5.63
CA LEU A 60 -12.90 -8.88 -5.56
C LEU A 60 -13.45 -9.67 -4.36
N ASN A 61 -13.66 -8.99 -3.22
CA ASN A 61 -14.30 -9.53 -2.02
C ASN A 61 -13.81 -10.95 -1.61
N GLU A 62 -12.51 -11.20 -1.74
CA GLU A 62 -11.90 -12.51 -1.50
C GLU A 62 -11.85 -12.85 0.01
N GLU A 63 -12.11 -14.11 0.36
CA GLU A 63 -12.08 -14.57 1.74
C GLU A 63 -10.64 -14.55 2.31
N GLY A 64 -10.32 -13.49 3.04
CA GLY A 64 -8.99 -13.27 3.61
C GLY A 64 -8.20 -12.15 2.94
N GLY A 65 -8.84 -11.37 2.07
CA GLY A 65 -8.25 -10.22 1.38
C GLY A 65 -7.70 -10.56 0.02
N SER A 66 -7.63 -9.54 -0.83
CA SER A 66 -7.18 -9.66 -2.21
C SER A 66 -5.66 -9.67 -2.28
N SER A 67 -5.09 -10.58 -3.06
CA SER A 67 -3.65 -10.60 -3.32
C SER A 67 -3.19 -9.39 -4.14
N GLU A 68 -1.90 -9.05 -4.09
CA GLU A 68 -1.33 -7.99 -4.93
C GLU A 68 -1.59 -8.26 -6.42
N ASP A 69 -1.37 -9.50 -6.86
CA ASP A 69 -1.58 -9.91 -8.25
C ASP A 69 -3.05 -9.80 -8.64
N SER A 70 -3.99 -10.21 -7.78
CA SER A 70 -5.43 -10.05 -8.02
C SER A 70 -5.81 -8.58 -8.22
N ILE A 71 -5.25 -7.69 -7.39
CA ILE A 71 -5.50 -6.24 -7.47
C ILE A 71 -4.89 -5.66 -8.75
N LEU A 72 -3.66 -6.05 -9.09
CA LEU A 72 -2.97 -5.66 -10.31
C LEU A 72 -3.78 -6.04 -11.55
N ASP A 73 -4.21 -7.30 -11.62
CA ASP A 73 -5.02 -7.83 -12.73
C ASP A 73 -6.34 -7.10 -12.87
N TYR A 74 -7.01 -6.85 -11.74
CA TYR A 74 -8.28 -6.14 -11.72
C TYR A 74 -8.13 -4.71 -12.23
N ILE A 75 -7.11 -3.97 -11.77
CA ILE A 75 -6.88 -2.58 -12.19
C ILE A 75 -6.51 -2.56 -13.68
N GLY A 76 -5.64 -3.47 -14.14
CA GLY A 76 -5.23 -3.60 -15.53
C GLY A 76 -6.39 -3.90 -16.50
N LYS A 77 -7.41 -4.63 -16.04
CA LYS A 77 -8.61 -4.94 -16.85
C LYS A 77 -9.63 -3.81 -16.84
N LYS A 78 -9.73 -3.05 -15.75
CA LYS A 78 -10.80 -2.08 -15.53
C LYS A 78 -10.49 -0.66 -16.01
N TYR A 79 -9.22 -0.27 -15.98
CA TYR A 79 -8.80 1.09 -16.28
C TYR A 79 -7.87 1.12 -17.48
N ALA A 80 -8.12 2.07 -18.40
CA ALA A 80 -7.23 2.37 -19.52
C ALA A 80 -6.12 3.34 -19.08
N ASP A 81 -5.15 3.55 -19.98
CA ASP A 81 -4.06 4.53 -19.83
C ASP A 81 -3.25 4.41 -18.53
N LEU A 82 -3.09 3.19 -18.03
CA LEU A 82 -2.26 2.96 -16.86
C LEU A 82 -0.78 3.23 -17.19
N PRO A 83 -0.02 3.85 -16.27
CA PRO A 83 1.40 4.09 -16.48
C PRO A 83 2.14 2.78 -16.77
N TRP A 84 3.17 2.82 -17.62
CA TRP A 84 3.99 1.64 -17.90
C TRP A 84 4.55 0.98 -16.63
N ALA A 85 4.90 1.79 -15.63
CA ALA A 85 5.34 1.32 -14.31
C ALA A 85 4.17 0.99 -13.35
N HIS A 86 3.04 0.48 -13.87
CA HIS A 86 1.81 0.27 -13.11
C HIS A 86 2.05 -0.60 -11.85
N LEU A 87 2.81 -1.68 -11.98
CA LEU A 87 3.17 -2.60 -10.90
C LEU A 87 3.94 -1.90 -9.77
N THR A 88 4.98 -1.14 -10.10
CA THR A 88 5.79 -0.42 -9.10
C THR A 88 4.95 0.61 -8.36
N MET A 89 4.09 1.32 -9.10
CA MET A 89 3.18 2.31 -8.53
C MET A 89 2.15 1.66 -7.60
N LEU A 90 1.62 0.49 -7.98
CA LEU A 90 0.71 -0.29 -7.13
C LEU A 90 1.39 -0.66 -5.81
N LYS A 91 2.59 -1.25 -5.85
CA LYS A 91 3.37 -1.62 -4.65
C LYS A 91 3.59 -0.44 -3.72
N HIS A 92 4.00 0.70 -4.28
CA HIS A 92 4.22 1.93 -3.52
C HIS A 92 2.94 2.37 -2.80
N HIS A 93 1.81 2.40 -3.51
CA HIS A 93 0.54 2.81 -2.93
C HIS A 93 -0.02 1.81 -1.91
N LEU A 94 0.16 0.51 -2.12
CA LEU A 94 -0.23 -0.51 -1.13
C LEU A 94 0.51 -0.31 0.19
N ALA A 95 1.83 -0.08 0.14
CA ALA A 95 2.63 0.22 1.34
C ALA A 95 2.12 1.49 2.04
N LYS A 96 1.92 2.58 1.28
CA LYS A 96 1.43 3.86 1.82
C LYS A 96 0.05 3.75 2.47
N LEU A 97 -0.86 2.98 1.86
CA LEU A 97 -2.19 2.75 2.40
C LEU A 97 -2.15 1.90 3.67
N CYS A 98 -1.24 0.92 3.76
CA CYS A 98 -1.00 0.18 4.99
C CYS A 98 -0.50 1.11 6.10
N ASP A 99 0.45 2.00 5.80
CA ASP A 99 1.00 2.96 6.76
C ASP A 99 -0.05 3.95 7.27
N SER A 100 -0.96 4.39 6.39
CA SER A 100 -2.08 5.27 6.74
C SER A 100 -3.19 4.58 7.54
N GLY A 101 -3.22 3.24 7.56
CA GLY A 101 -4.28 2.45 8.18
C GLY A 101 -5.59 2.37 7.38
N GLU A 102 -5.61 2.84 6.14
CA GLU A 102 -6.77 2.72 5.23
C GLU A 102 -7.00 1.28 4.77
N ILE A 103 -5.92 0.51 4.62
CA ILE A 103 -5.96 -0.94 4.35
C ILE A 103 -5.06 -1.67 5.34
N PHE A 104 -5.28 -2.96 5.53
CA PHE A 104 -4.41 -3.80 6.36
C PHE A 104 -4.04 -5.10 5.65
N LEU A 105 -2.82 -5.56 5.94
CA LEU A 105 -2.30 -6.83 5.45
C LEU A 105 -2.77 -7.98 6.34
N THR A 106 -3.30 -9.03 5.73
CA THR A 106 -3.71 -10.25 6.41
C THR A 106 -2.54 -11.22 6.60
N PRO A 107 -2.62 -12.19 7.54
CA PRO A 107 -1.59 -13.23 7.70
C PRO A 107 -1.39 -14.12 6.47
N LYS A 108 -2.35 -14.11 5.52
CA LYS A 108 -2.26 -14.82 4.25
C LYS A 108 -1.69 -13.94 3.12
N GLN A 109 -1.11 -12.78 3.44
CA GLN A 109 -0.59 -11.79 2.47
C GLN A 109 -1.66 -11.20 1.53
N GLY A 110 -2.91 -11.12 1.99
CA GLY A 110 -3.99 -10.41 1.28
C GLY A 110 -4.25 -9.02 1.87
N TYR A 111 -4.76 -8.09 1.06
CA TYR A 111 -5.11 -6.73 1.48
C TYR A 111 -6.62 -6.60 1.73
N LEU A 112 -6.99 -5.90 2.79
CA LEU A 112 -8.38 -5.62 3.18
C LEU A 112 -8.58 -4.14 3.52
N VAL A 113 -9.73 -3.57 3.14
CA VAL A 113 -10.11 -2.19 3.48
C VAL A 113 -10.53 -2.09 4.95
N ALA A 114 -10.00 -1.09 5.67
CA ALA A 114 -10.39 -0.77 7.03
C ALA A 114 -11.85 -0.25 7.08
N GLY A 115 -12.63 -0.68 8.07
CA GLY A 115 -14.05 -0.33 8.20
C GLY A 115 -14.99 -1.44 7.73
N ALA A 116 -15.00 -1.80 6.44
CA ALA A 116 -15.90 -2.84 5.93
C ALA A 116 -15.54 -4.25 6.41
N ASN A 117 -14.24 -4.56 6.52
CA ASN A 117 -13.74 -5.92 6.78
C ASN A 117 -13.17 -6.13 8.20
N LEU A 118 -12.99 -5.07 8.99
CA LEU A 118 -12.38 -5.15 10.32
C LEU A 118 -13.27 -5.94 11.31
N ASP A 119 -14.59 -5.80 11.19
CA ASP A 119 -15.56 -6.55 11.98
C ASP A 119 -15.49 -8.05 11.71
N MET A 120 -15.34 -8.45 10.43
CA MET A 120 -15.21 -9.86 10.05
C MET A 120 -13.88 -10.46 10.54
N TYR A 121 -12.78 -9.72 10.36
CA TYR A 121 -11.44 -10.19 10.74
C TYR A 121 -11.25 -10.31 12.26
N SER A 122 -11.77 -9.36 13.04
CA SER A 122 -11.74 -9.43 14.52
C SER A 122 -12.62 -10.56 15.07
N ARG A 123 -13.78 -10.81 14.43
CA ARG A 123 -14.68 -11.93 14.79
C ARG A 123 -14.04 -13.29 14.50
N ASN A 124 -13.35 -13.44 13.36
CA ASN A 124 -12.62 -14.68 13.05
C ASN A 124 -11.39 -14.90 13.95
N ARG A 125 -10.65 -13.85 14.33
CA ARG A 125 -9.52 -13.95 15.27
C ARG A 125 -9.95 -14.38 16.67
N SER A 126 -11.10 -13.91 17.15
CA SER A 126 -11.66 -14.30 18.44
C SER A 126 -12.20 -15.73 18.43
N ILE A 127 -12.86 -16.17 17.34
CA ILE A 127 -13.29 -17.57 17.16
C ILE A 127 -12.10 -18.54 17.15
N GLY A 128 -11.02 -18.23 16.41
CA GLY A 128 -9.81 -19.07 16.38
C GLY A 128 -9.11 -19.20 17.74
N LYS A 129 -9.16 -18.16 18.59
CA LYS A 129 -8.66 -18.21 19.97
C LYS A 129 -9.56 -19.06 20.87
N GLN A 130 -10.88 -19.03 20.69
CA GLN A 130 -11.80 -19.86 21.49
C GLN A 130 -11.68 -21.35 21.16
N LEU A 131 -11.52 -21.73 19.89
CA LEU A 131 -11.30 -23.12 19.47
C LEU A 131 -9.99 -23.71 20.03
N LYS A 132 -8.92 -22.92 20.13
CA LYS A 132 -7.64 -23.39 20.73
C LYS A 132 -7.72 -23.60 22.24
N ARG A 133 -8.60 -22.88 22.96
CA ARG A 133 -8.77 -23.05 24.42
C ARG A 133 -9.54 -24.32 24.79
N LYS A 134 -10.35 -24.88 23.89
CA LYS A 134 -11.11 -26.11 24.12
C LYS A 134 -10.32 -27.41 23.88
N ARG A 135 -9.12 -27.35 23.30
CA ARG A 135 -8.30 -28.54 22.97
C ARG A 135 -7.14 -28.81 23.95
N ARG A 136 -7.20 -28.34 25.20
CA ARG A 136 -6.31 -28.84 26.25
C ARG A 136 -6.92 -30.11 26.86
N PRO A 137 -6.33 -31.30 26.65
CA PRO A 137 -6.76 -32.49 27.37
C PRO A 137 -6.43 -32.28 28.85
N LYS A 138 -7.40 -32.53 29.75
CA LYS A 138 -7.10 -32.70 31.18
C LYS A 138 -6.30 -33.99 31.33
N SER A 139 -4.96 -33.92 31.24
CA SER A 139 -4.10 -35.02 31.63
C SER A 139 -4.19 -35.20 33.16
N GLY A 140 -4.62 -36.39 33.56
CA GLY A 140 -4.94 -36.74 34.94
C GLY A 140 -3.71 -36.72 35.84
N LEU A 141 -3.83 -36.03 36.97
CA LEU A 141 -2.92 -36.18 38.10
C LEU A 141 -3.39 -37.37 38.94
N ARG A 142 -2.98 -38.59 38.56
CA ARG A 142 -3.04 -39.77 39.45
C ARG A 142 -1.90 -39.63 40.46
N ARG A 143 -2.21 -39.18 41.68
CA ARG A 143 -1.26 -39.25 42.80
C ARG A 143 -1.21 -40.68 43.34
N SER A 144 0.02 -41.18 43.41
CA SER A 144 0.45 -42.54 43.68
C SER A 144 0.10 -43.04 45.08
N ARG A 145 -0.24 -44.33 45.13
CA ARG A 145 -0.37 -45.19 46.33
C ARG A 145 0.86 -45.09 47.24
N GLY A 146 0.66 -44.61 48.47
CA GLY A 146 1.65 -44.69 49.54
C GLY A 146 1.56 -46.03 50.27
N ARG A 147 2.48 -46.95 49.96
CA ARG A 147 2.75 -48.17 50.73
C ARG A 147 3.82 -47.84 51.76
N LYS A 148 3.47 -47.78 53.05
CA LYS A 148 4.44 -47.91 54.16
C LYS A 148 4.06 -49.12 55.01
N LYS A 149 4.92 -50.13 54.95
CA LYS A 149 5.05 -51.18 55.98
C LYS A 149 5.95 -50.66 57.11
N VAL A 150 5.94 -51.41 58.22
CA VAL A 150 6.70 -51.30 59.50
C VAL A 150 5.79 -50.67 60.57
N GLY A 151 5.45 -51.28 61.71
CA GLY A 151 5.83 -52.54 62.34
C GLY A 151 5.75 -52.39 63.87
N ARG A 152 5.35 -53.46 64.56
CA ARG A 152 5.52 -53.79 65.99
C ARG A 152 4.50 -53.30 67.05
N LYS A 153 4.22 -54.29 67.92
CA LYS A 153 3.38 -54.39 69.11
C LYS A 153 3.85 -53.47 70.24
N ASN A 154 2.92 -52.90 70.99
CA ASN A 154 2.51 -53.35 72.34
C ASN A 154 1.24 -52.62 72.75
#